data_AF-A0A4Y2C813-F1
#
_entry.id   AF-A0A4Y2C813-F1
#
_cell.length_a   1.000
_cell.length_b   1.000
_cell.length_c   1.000
_cell.angle_alpha   90.00
_cell.angle_beta   90.00
_cell.angle_gamma   90.00
#
_symmetry.space_group_name_H-M   'P 1'
#
loop_
_entity.id
_entity.type
_entity.pdbx_description
1 polymer ?
#
loop_
_entity_poly.entity_id
_entity_poly.type
_entity_poly.pdbx_seq_one_letter_code
_entity_poly.pdbx_strand_id
1 'polypeptide(L)'
;MTHPAKQFTGTLNVTSGSVLPYTFSYTSPKRCRFSFPRVAKRIRTYCYPESNDYQKALKKIRDKSEQTEVVLIKMDIRNLNDIENARKSIEDKVGDKGLNLLINNAGVLKHQGFPEITEENLLFHFTTNTIGPVMVLKVNLIRNISRAIRNF
;
A
#
# COMPACT_ATOMS: atom_id res chain seq x y z
N MET A 1 -21.17 18.27 6.09
CA MET A 1 -21.18 18.68 4.67
C MET A 1 -20.81 17.48 3.79
N THR A 2 -21.79 16.94 3.07
CA THR A 2 -21.64 15.92 2.02
C THR A 2 -21.15 16.61 0.75
N HIS A 3 -20.14 16.05 0.06
CA HIS A 3 -19.74 16.56 -1.26
C HIS A 3 -20.65 15.92 -2.32
N PRO A 4 -21.05 16.65 -3.38
CA PRO A 4 -21.91 16.12 -4.42
C PRO A 4 -21.24 14.94 -5.15
N ALA A 5 -22.01 13.89 -5.43
CA ALA A 5 -21.54 12.75 -6.21
C ALA A 5 -21.11 13.21 -7.62
N LYS A 6 -19.98 12.71 -8.11
CA LYS A 6 -19.57 12.92 -9.49
C LYS A 6 -20.26 11.86 -10.36
N GLN A 7 -20.88 12.28 -11.45
CA GLN A 7 -21.52 11.40 -12.41
C GLN A 7 -20.63 11.23 -13.65
N PHE A 8 -20.46 9.99 -14.08
CA PHE A 8 -19.91 9.66 -15.39
C PHE A 8 -21.01 9.05 -16.24
N THR A 9 -21.28 9.66 -17.39
CA THR A 9 -22.26 9.21 -18.38
C THR A 9 -21.55 8.75 -19.64
N GLY A 10 -21.98 7.63 -20.21
CA GLY A 10 -21.46 7.12 -21.48
C GLY A 10 -22.50 6.31 -22.23
N THR A 11 -22.20 5.99 -23.48
CA THR A 11 -23.04 5.18 -24.36
C THR A 11 -22.25 3.95 -24.81
N LEU A 12 -22.82 2.77 -24.63
CA LEU A 12 -22.23 1.53 -25.14
C LEU A 12 -22.94 1.14 -26.45
N ASN A 13 -22.17 0.99 -27.53
CA ASN A 13 -22.69 0.45 -28.78
C ASN A 13 -22.76 -1.07 -28.68
N VAL A 14 -23.97 -1.61 -28.64
CA VAL A 14 -24.20 -3.05 -28.70
C VAL A 14 -24.26 -3.46 -30.18
N THR A 15 -23.64 -4.58 -30.54
CA THR A 15 -23.53 -5.13 -31.90
C THR A 15 -24.87 -5.38 -32.61
N SER A 16 -26.00 -5.23 -31.92
CA SER A 16 -27.37 -5.29 -32.46
C SER A 16 -27.96 -3.93 -32.88
N GLY A 17 -27.14 -2.86 -32.97
CA GLY A 17 -27.61 -1.53 -33.38
C GLY A 17 -28.35 -0.76 -32.27
N SER A 18 -28.34 -1.29 -31.04
CA SER A 18 -28.90 -0.61 -29.87
C SER A 18 -27.79 0.13 -29.11
N VAL A 19 -28.01 1.43 -28.86
CA VAL A 19 -27.14 2.27 -28.03
C VAL A 19 -27.74 2.32 -26.64
N LEU A 20 -27.07 1.73 -25.66
CA LEU A 20 -27.53 1.75 -24.27
C LEU A 20 -26.81 2.87 -23.50
N PRO A 21 -27.52 3.89 -23.00
CA PRO A 21 -26.94 4.88 -22.11
C PRO A 21 -26.72 4.25 -20.73
N TYR A 22 -25.54 4.49 -20.15
CA TYR A 22 -25.25 4.11 -18.77
C TYR A 22 -24.79 5.34 -17.97
N THR A 23 -25.19 5.37 -16.70
CA THR A 23 -24.79 6.41 -15.75
C THR A 23 -24.22 5.74 -14.51
N PHE A 24 -22.97 6.06 -14.18
CA PHE A 24 -22.33 5.61 -12.96
C PHE A 24 -22.14 6.80 -12.01
N SER A 25 -22.68 6.70 -10.80
CA SER A 25 -22.49 7.69 -9.75
C SER A 25 -21.41 7.19 -8.79
N TYR A 26 -20.35 7.98 -8.58
CA TYR A 26 -19.32 7.65 -7.60
C TYR A 26 -19.10 8.80 -6.62
N THR A 27 -19.08 8.47 -5.33
CA THR A 27 -18.67 9.38 -4.27
C THR A 27 -17.22 9.10 -3.91
N SER A 28 -16.32 10.05 -4.17
CA SER A 28 -14.94 9.93 -3.69
C SER A 28 -14.94 9.89 -2.16
N PRO A 29 -14.35 8.86 -1.54
CA PRO A 29 -14.26 8.81 -0.09
C PRO A 29 -13.49 10.03 0.42
N LYS A 30 -13.97 10.63 1.52
CA LYS A 30 -13.29 11.77 2.15
C LYS A 30 -11.88 11.32 2.51
N ARG A 31 -10.88 12.15 2.18
CA ARG A 31 -9.47 11.92 2.55
C ARG A 31 -9.37 11.89 4.08
N CYS A 32 -9.26 10.71 4.67
CA CYS A 32 -9.08 10.57 6.11
C CYS A 32 -7.72 11.16 6.50
N ARG A 33 -7.73 12.32 7.13
CA ARG A 33 -6.52 12.91 7.73
C ARG A 33 -6.37 12.28 9.12
N PHE A 34 -5.60 11.20 9.21
CA PHE A 34 -5.23 10.63 10.50
C PHE A 34 -4.32 11.61 11.23
N SER A 35 -4.80 12.20 12.33
CA SER A 35 -3.94 12.87 13.30
C SER A 35 -3.20 11.80 14.08
N PHE A 36 -1.95 11.53 13.70
CA PHE A 36 -1.12 10.59 14.45
C PHE A 36 -0.71 11.23 15.78
N PRO A 37 -1.03 10.63 16.94
CA PRO A 37 -0.46 11.08 18.21
C PRO A 37 1.07 11.05 18.12
N ARG A 38 1.75 11.87 18.93
CA ARG A 38 3.23 11.84 19.03
C ARG A 38 3.65 10.50 19.62
N VAL A 39 3.81 9.48 18.78
CA VAL A 39 4.35 8.19 19.19
C VAL A 39 5.87 8.32 19.26
N ALA A 40 6.46 7.91 20.39
CA ALA A 40 7.90 8.01 20.64
C ALA A 40 8.79 7.20 19.67
N LYS A 41 8.21 6.28 18.90
CA LYS A 41 8.89 5.48 17.87
C LYS A 41 8.01 5.35 16.64
N ARG A 42 8.48 5.77 15.47
CA ARG A 42 7.80 5.56 14.19
C ARG A 42 8.71 4.78 13.26
N ILE A 43 8.44 3.49 13.11
CA ILE A 43 9.11 2.68 12.10
C ILE A 43 8.49 2.98 10.75
N ARG A 44 9.31 3.39 9.77
CA ARG A 44 8.89 3.56 8.37
C ARG A 44 9.64 2.56 7.51
N THR A 45 8.95 1.53 7.03
CA THR A 45 9.50 0.55 6.09
C THR A 45 9.26 1.00 4.65
N TYR A 46 10.23 0.74 3.76
CA TYR A 46 10.16 1.14 2.36
C TYR A 46 10.47 -0.06 1.45
N CYS A 47 9.55 -0.37 0.53
CA CYS A 47 9.69 -1.38 -0.52
C CYS A 47 10.52 -0.82 -1.70
N TYR A 48 11.43 -1.60 -2.25
CA TYR A 48 12.57 -1.13 -3.04
C TYR A 48 12.45 -1.44 -4.55
N PRO A 49 12.58 -0.46 -5.46
CA PRO A 49 13.16 -0.69 -6.79
C PRO A 49 14.67 -0.38 -6.73
N GLU A 50 15.51 -1.30 -7.22
CA GLU A 50 16.98 -1.34 -7.01
C GLU A 50 17.80 -0.14 -7.52
N SER A 51 17.17 0.97 -7.91
CA SER A 51 17.92 2.16 -8.33
C SER A 51 18.71 2.78 -7.17
N ASN A 52 19.95 3.15 -7.47
CA ASN A 52 20.89 3.73 -6.52
C ASN A 52 20.39 5.07 -5.94
N ASP A 53 19.58 5.81 -6.69
CA ASP A 53 19.15 7.15 -6.30
C ASP A 53 18.07 7.15 -5.22
N TYR A 54 17.13 6.20 -5.27
CA TYR A 54 16.19 6.01 -4.16
C TYR A 54 16.94 5.66 -2.86
N GLN A 55 18.09 4.96 -2.94
CA GLN A 55 18.80 4.46 -1.74
C GLN A 55 19.40 5.63 -1.01
N LYS A 56 20.00 6.53 -1.79
CA LYS A 56 20.54 7.79 -1.30
C LYS A 56 19.44 8.66 -0.70
N ALA A 57 18.28 8.77 -1.36
CA ALA A 57 17.17 9.58 -0.86
C ALA A 57 16.64 9.07 0.49
N LEU A 58 16.44 7.75 0.64
CA LEU A 58 15.97 7.14 1.89
C LEU A 58 17.01 7.23 3.01
N LYS A 59 18.30 7.00 2.72
CA LYS A 59 19.39 7.22 3.68
C LYS A 59 19.42 8.67 4.15
N LYS A 60 19.30 9.64 3.24
CA LYS A 60 19.21 11.07 3.57
C LYS A 60 18.02 11.40 4.47
N ILE A 61 16.85 10.77 4.26
CA ILE A 61 15.68 10.97 5.14
C ILE A 61 15.96 10.42 6.53
N ARG A 62 16.52 9.21 6.62
CA ARG A 62 16.92 8.60 7.90
C ARG A 62 17.91 9.50 8.64
N ASP A 63 18.97 9.93 7.97
CA ASP A 63 20.06 10.70 8.58
C ASP A 63 19.60 12.10 9.06
N LYS A 64 18.55 12.65 8.45
CA LYS A 64 17.92 13.92 8.85
C LYS A 64 16.83 13.77 9.93
N SER A 65 16.46 12.54 10.30
CA SER A 65 15.37 12.29 11.25
C SER A 65 15.88 12.28 12.69
N GLU A 66 15.95 13.45 13.33
CA GLU A 66 16.50 13.58 14.70
C GLU A 66 15.55 13.05 15.79
N GLN A 67 14.24 13.26 15.60
CA GLN A 67 13.21 12.94 16.61
C GLN A 67 12.54 11.58 16.41
N THR A 68 12.92 10.84 15.37
CA THR A 68 12.23 9.62 14.96
C THR A 68 13.22 8.62 14.39
N GLU A 69 13.26 7.42 14.97
CA GLU A 69 14.05 6.32 14.43
C GLU A 69 13.46 5.84 13.10
N VAL A 70 14.25 5.92 12.02
CA VAL A 70 13.86 5.41 10.69
C VAL A 70 14.64 4.14 10.41
N VAL A 71 13.92 3.02 10.26
CA VAL A 71 14.51 1.71 9.93
C VAL A 71 14.20 1.34 8.50
N LEU A 72 15.23 1.23 7.66
CA LEU A 72 15.08 0.83 6.25
C LEU A 72 15.14 -0.69 6.15
N ILE A 73 14.08 -1.30 5.60
CA ILE A 73 13.97 -2.75 5.42
C ILE A 73 13.69 -3.01 3.94
N LYS A 74 14.59 -3.74 3.26
CA LYS A 74 14.36 -4.18 1.87
C LYS A 74 13.33 -5.32 1.89
N MET A 75 12.30 -5.19 1.08
CA MET A 75 11.23 -6.18 0.96
C MET A 75 10.58 -6.05 -0.41
N ASP A 76 10.43 -7.14 -1.16
CA ASP A 76 9.48 -7.24 -2.27
C ASP A 76 8.18 -7.87 -1.76
N ILE A 77 7.07 -7.13 -1.82
CA ILE A 77 5.76 -7.59 -1.34
C ILE A 77 5.14 -8.71 -2.19
N ARG A 78 5.76 -9.07 -3.31
CA ARG A 78 5.39 -10.24 -4.12
C ARG A 78 6.11 -11.51 -3.65
N ASN A 79 7.17 -11.38 -2.85
CA ASN A 79 7.97 -12.49 -2.33
C ASN A 79 7.65 -12.74 -0.85
N LEU A 80 7.07 -13.90 -0.54
CA LEU A 80 6.69 -14.24 0.82
C LEU A 80 7.89 -14.32 1.79
N ASN A 81 9.05 -14.78 1.32
CA ASN A 81 10.25 -14.88 2.16
C ASN A 81 10.74 -13.49 2.57
N ASP A 82 10.68 -12.52 1.65
CA ASP A 82 11.02 -11.13 1.94
C ASP A 82 10.05 -10.52 2.96
N ILE A 83 8.75 -10.79 2.84
CA ILE A 83 7.74 -10.33 3.81
C ILE A 83 8.03 -10.93 5.19
N GLU A 84 8.38 -12.20 5.27
CA GLU A 84 8.67 -12.88 6.53
C GLU A 84 9.97 -12.38 7.17
N ASN A 85 11.02 -12.12 6.38
CA ASN A 85 12.25 -11.52 6.86
C ASN A 85 12.01 -10.10 7.37
N ALA A 86 11.22 -9.30 6.64
CA ALA A 86 10.81 -7.98 7.08
C ALA A 86 10.01 -8.04 8.39
N ARG A 87 9.10 -9.01 8.54
CA ARG A 87 8.33 -9.23 9.77
C ARG A 87 9.25 -9.46 10.97
N LYS A 88 10.30 -10.27 10.83
CA LYS A 88 11.30 -10.52 11.88
C LYS A 88 12.05 -9.24 12.25
N SER A 89 12.56 -8.51 11.26
CA SER A 89 13.24 -7.23 11.50
C SER A 89 12.33 -6.18 12.15
N ILE A 90 11.03 -6.16 11.82
CA ILE A 90 10.05 -5.30 12.50
C ILE A 90 9.86 -5.76 13.94
N GLU A 91 9.69 -7.07 14.16
CA GLU A 91 9.50 -7.67 15.49
C GLU A 91 10.65 -7.32 16.43
N ASP A 92 11.90 -7.45 15.99
CA ASP A 92 13.09 -7.11 16.77
C ASP A 92 13.12 -5.63 17.17
N LYS A 93 12.53 -4.76 16.35
CA LYS A 93 12.51 -3.30 16.57
C LYS A 93 11.35 -2.82 17.43
N VAL A 94 10.16 -3.40 17.27
CA VAL A 94 8.97 -3.00 18.06
C VAL A 94 8.88 -3.74 19.39
N GLY A 95 9.43 -4.95 19.48
CA GLY A 95 9.30 -5.83 20.63
C GLY A 95 7.85 -6.03 21.06
N ASP A 96 7.61 -5.96 22.36
CA ASP A 96 6.28 -6.16 22.94
C ASP A 96 5.29 -5.03 22.65
N LYS A 97 5.80 -3.83 22.28
CA LYS A 97 4.93 -2.69 21.93
C LYS A 97 4.11 -2.95 20.66
N GLY A 98 4.61 -3.80 19.77
CA GLY A 98 3.96 -4.14 18.51
C GLY A 98 3.93 -3.01 17.48
N LEU A 99 3.31 -3.30 16.33
CA LEU A 99 3.14 -2.38 15.21
C LEU A 99 1.73 -1.78 15.22
N ASN A 100 1.63 -0.47 15.45
CA ASN A 100 0.35 0.24 15.54
C ASN A 100 -0.24 0.69 14.19
N LEU A 101 0.60 0.85 13.17
CA LEU A 101 0.21 1.36 11.88
C LEU A 101 0.95 0.61 10.78
N LEU A 102 0.18 0.02 9.87
CA LEU A 102 0.68 -0.56 8.63
C LEU A 102 0.14 0.26 7.46
N ILE A 103 1.04 0.82 6.64
CA ILE A 103 0.67 1.57 5.44
C ILE A 103 1.08 0.76 4.21
N ASN A 104 0.11 0.15 3.53
CA ASN A 104 0.32 -0.57 2.29
C ASN A 104 0.40 0.41 1.10
N ASN A 105 1.53 1.08 0.95
CA ASN A 105 1.74 2.07 -0.12
C ASN A 105 2.45 1.52 -1.36
N ALA A 106 2.98 0.29 -1.32
CA ALA A 106 3.64 -0.30 -2.47
C ALA A 106 2.61 -0.60 -3.56
N GLY A 107 2.88 -0.09 -4.77
CA GLY A 107 2.01 -0.29 -5.91
C GLY A 107 2.72 -0.01 -7.23
N VAL A 108 2.23 -0.64 -8.29
CA VAL A 108 2.77 -0.57 -9.66
C VAL A 108 1.66 -0.27 -10.64
N LEU A 109 2.01 0.46 -11.70
CA LEU A 109 1.13 0.79 -12.81
C LEU A 109 1.90 0.64 -14.12
N LYS A 110 1.39 -0.20 -15.02
CA LYS A 110 1.81 -0.29 -16.41
C LYS A 110 0.59 0.10 -17.23
N HIS A 111 0.71 1.20 -17.95
CA HIS A 111 -0.37 1.67 -18.80
C HIS A 111 -0.48 0.77 -20.03
N GLN A 112 -1.68 0.26 -20.28
CA GLN A 112 -2.02 -0.52 -21.48
C GLN A 112 -3.42 -0.10 -21.94
N GLY A 113 -3.64 -0.05 -23.26
CA GLY A 113 -4.98 0.00 -23.80
C GLY A 113 -5.63 -1.39 -23.73
N PHE A 114 -6.95 -1.44 -23.87
CA PHE A 114 -7.70 -2.70 -23.82
C PHE A 114 -7.20 -3.77 -24.80
N PRO A 115 -6.85 -3.44 -26.06
CA PRO A 115 -6.34 -4.43 -27.00
C PRO A 115 -4.97 -5.02 -26.62
N GLU A 116 -4.17 -4.29 -25.84
CA GLU A 116 -2.82 -4.72 -25.45
C GLU A 116 -2.74 -5.37 -24.06
N ILE A 117 -3.89 -5.56 -23.38
CA ILE A 117 -3.92 -6.21 -22.07
C ILE A 117 -3.36 -7.63 -22.20
N THR A 118 -2.35 -7.93 -21.38
CA THR A 118 -1.81 -9.28 -21.24
C THR A 118 -2.14 -9.85 -19.88
N GLU A 119 -2.32 -11.17 -19.80
CA GLU A 119 -2.49 -11.87 -18.54
C GLU A 119 -1.33 -11.60 -17.58
N GLU A 120 -0.09 -11.60 -18.10
CA GLU A 120 1.11 -11.30 -17.31
C GLU A 120 1.03 -9.93 -16.62
N ASN A 121 0.61 -8.89 -17.35
CA ASN A 121 0.52 -7.54 -16.78
C ASN A 121 -0.66 -7.44 -15.78
N LEU A 122 -1.79 -8.10 -16.04
CA LEU A 122 -2.87 -8.20 -15.07
C LEU A 122 -2.40 -8.90 -13.78
N LEU A 123 -1.75 -10.05 -13.90
CA LEU A 123 -1.19 -10.79 -12.77
C LEU A 123 -0.16 -9.94 -12.02
N PHE A 124 0.69 -9.19 -12.71
CA PHE A 124 1.64 -8.28 -12.08
C PHE A 124 0.94 -7.19 -11.23
N HIS A 125 -0.13 -6.59 -11.74
CA HIS A 125 -0.95 -5.62 -11.01
C HIS A 125 -1.67 -6.25 -9.82
N PHE A 126 -2.36 -7.38 -10.01
CA PHE A 126 -3.07 -8.07 -8.94
C PHE A 126 -2.11 -8.56 -7.86
N THR A 127 -0.98 -9.13 -8.23
CA THR A 127 0.02 -9.64 -7.28
C THR A 127 0.55 -8.51 -6.42
N THR A 128 0.86 -7.35 -7.01
CA THR A 128 1.49 -6.24 -6.27
C THR A 128 0.48 -5.37 -5.53
N ASN A 129 -0.58 -4.93 -6.19
CA ASN A 129 -1.49 -3.92 -5.65
C ASN A 129 -2.60 -4.53 -4.78
N THR A 130 -2.84 -5.84 -4.90
CA THR A 130 -3.94 -6.53 -4.20
C THR A 130 -3.41 -7.62 -3.28
N ILE A 131 -2.75 -8.65 -3.83
CA ILE A 131 -2.28 -9.80 -3.05
C ILE A 131 -1.20 -9.37 -2.05
N GLY A 132 -0.22 -8.56 -2.48
CA GLY A 132 0.87 -8.08 -1.63
C GLY A 132 0.39 -7.40 -0.34
N PRO A 133 -0.47 -6.36 -0.39
CA PRO A 133 -1.06 -5.74 0.81
C PRO A 133 -1.75 -6.73 1.76
N VAL A 134 -2.48 -7.71 1.21
CA VAL A 134 -3.15 -8.75 1.99
C VAL A 134 -2.13 -9.67 2.67
N MET A 135 -1.09 -10.09 1.96
CA MET A 135 -0.04 -10.96 2.50
C MET A 135 0.79 -10.26 3.58
N VAL A 136 1.17 -9.00 3.36
CA VAL A 136 1.87 -8.19 4.37
C VAL A 136 1.02 -8.04 5.63
N LEU A 137 -0.28 -7.74 5.48
CA LEU A 137 -1.21 -7.67 6.60
C LEU A 137 -1.30 -9.02 7.31
N LYS A 138 -1.57 -10.12 6.59
CA LYS A 138 -1.71 -11.47 7.15
C LYS A 138 -0.50 -11.86 8.00
N VAL A 139 0.70 -11.64 7.49
CA VAL A 139 1.96 -12.01 8.15
C VAL A 139 2.20 -11.15 9.41
N ASN A 140 1.89 -9.86 9.36
CA ASN A 140 2.09 -8.95 10.49
C ASN A 140 0.95 -8.96 11.51
N LEU A 141 -0.26 -9.39 11.14
CA LEU A 141 -1.47 -9.29 11.96
C LEU A 141 -1.29 -10.02 13.28
N ILE A 142 -1.03 -11.34 13.22
CA ILE A 142 -0.98 -12.20 14.40
C ILE A 142 0.18 -11.84 15.33
N ARG A 143 1.31 -11.39 14.79
CA ARG A 143 2.54 -11.16 15.54
C ARG A 143 2.68 -9.72 16.02
N ASN A 144 2.76 -8.78 15.08
CA ASN A 144 3.14 -7.41 15.38
C ASN A 144 1.92 -6.55 15.73
N ILE A 145 0.82 -6.67 14.98
CA ILE A 145 -0.36 -5.82 15.17
C ILE A 145 -1.17 -6.28 16.39
N SER A 146 -1.38 -7.58 16.57
CA SER A 146 -2.08 -8.11 17.76
C SER A 146 -1.39 -7.73 19.08
N ARG A 147 -0.05 -7.65 19.09
CA ARG A 147 0.70 -7.14 20.26
C ARG A 147 0.36 -5.69 20.56
N ALA A 148 0.31 -4.84 19.55
CA ALA A 148 -0.04 -3.43 19.74
C ALA A 148 -1.46 -3.26 20.31
N ILE A 149 -2.42 -4.06 19.85
CA ILE A 149 -3.81 -4.00 20.33
C ILE A 149 -3.91 -4.38 21.82
N ARG A 150 -3.17 -5.39 22.28
CA ARG A 150 -3.19 -5.83 23.69
C ARG A 150 -2.61 -4.81 24.68
N ASN A 151 -1.91 -3.80 24.19
CA ASN A 151 -1.31 -2.75 25.02
C ASN A 151 -2.23 -1.53 25.20
N PHE A 152 -3.47 -1.59 24.69
CA PHE A 152 -4.55 -0.62 24.91
C PHE A 152 -5.65 -1.23 25.79
#